data_AF-A0A4R6BBF3-F1
#
_entry.id   AF-A0A4R6BBF3-F1
#
_cell.length_a   1.000
_cell.length_b   1.000
_cell.length_c   1.000
_cell.angle_alpha   90.00
_cell.angle_beta   90.00
_cell.angle_gamma   90.00
#
_symmetry.space_group_name_H-M   'P 1'
#
loop_
_entity.id
_entity.type
_entity.pdbx_description
1 polymer ?
#
loop_
_entity_poly.entity_id
_entity_poly.type
_entity_poly.pdbx_seq_one_letter_code
_entity_poly.pdbx_strand_id
1 'polypeptide(L)'
;MSVMETERLILRELRIEDKDDLAKVFSDPESMQYYDHPFSKEEVENWIDDENSDMLQFDNMFDRAITGTNNWNHYGVVLDVGEAADSIHFGVLLIGQGKVWVDQFSI
;
A
#
# COMPACT_ATOMS: atom_id res chain seq x y z
N MET A 1 7.96 -5.90 -18.94
CA MET A 1 7.64 -5.10 -20.15
C MET A 1 8.20 -3.70 -19.89
N SER A 2 8.94 -3.09 -20.81
CA SER A 2 9.48 -1.74 -20.62
C SER A 2 8.35 -0.71 -20.76
N VAL A 3 8.29 0.23 -19.82
CA VAL A 3 7.36 1.38 -19.83
C VAL A 3 7.91 2.47 -20.77
N MET A 4 9.24 2.61 -20.85
CA MET A 4 9.94 3.49 -21.79
C MET A 4 11.37 3.00 -22.03
N GLU A 5 11.88 3.13 -23.24
CA GLU A 5 13.23 2.67 -23.60
C GLU A 5 13.93 3.64 -24.56
N THR A 6 15.22 3.87 -24.32
CA THR A 6 16.15 4.66 -25.15
C THR A 6 17.49 3.92 -25.25
N GLU A 7 18.44 4.43 -26.05
CA GLU A 7 19.77 3.81 -26.18
C GLU A 7 20.55 3.69 -24.86
N ARG A 8 20.25 4.49 -23.83
CA ARG A 8 21.00 4.55 -22.57
C ARG A 8 20.14 4.39 -21.32
N LEU A 9 18.82 4.27 -21.47
CA LEU A 9 17.90 4.21 -20.36
C LEU A 9 16.75 3.27 -20.68
N ILE A 10 16.54 2.31 -19.79
CA ILE A 10 15.37 1.44 -19.78
C ILE A 10 14.59 1.77 -18.51
N LEU A 11 13.34 2.18 -18.66
CA LEU A 11 12.38 2.32 -17.57
C LEU A 11 11.37 1.18 -17.68
N ARG A 12 11.24 0.40 -16.62
CA ARG A 12 10.30 -0.71 -16.52
C ARG A 12 9.82 -0.86 -15.09
N GLU A 13 8.72 -1.59 -14.92
CA GLU A 13 8.27 -2.02 -13.60
C GLU A 13 9.38 -2.78 -12.85
N LEU A 14 9.51 -2.46 -11.57
CA LEU A 14 10.41 -3.10 -10.63
C LEU A 14 9.91 -4.52 -10.34
N ARG A 15 10.82 -5.48 -10.23
CA ARG A 15 10.47 -6.90 -10.02
C ARG A 15 11.27 -7.46 -8.85
N ILE A 16 10.73 -8.50 -8.23
CA ILE A 16 11.41 -9.19 -7.13
C ILE A 16 12.80 -9.73 -7.52
N GLU A 17 13.01 -10.05 -8.79
CA GLU A 17 14.31 -10.48 -9.33
C GLU A 17 15.39 -9.39 -9.24
N ASP A 18 15.00 -8.11 -9.18
CA ASP A 18 15.92 -6.95 -9.13
C ASP A 18 16.47 -6.69 -7.73
N LYS A 19 15.94 -7.39 -6.71
CA LYS A 19 16.22 -7.13 -5.30
C LYS A 19 17.70 -7.10 -4.94
N ASP A 20 18.48 -8.01 -5.52
CA ASP A 20 19.91 -8.15 -5.18
C ASP A 20 20.73 -7.00 -5.76
N ASP A 21 20.36 -6.49 -6.94
CA ASP A 21 21.04 -5.34 -7.54
C ASP A 21 20.60 -4.04 -6.88
N LEU A 22 19.32 -3.94 -6.52
CA LEU A 22 18.78 -2.78 -5.83
C LEU A 22 19.31 -2.64 -4.39
N ALA A 23 19.44 -3.77 -3.68
CA ALA A 23 20.00 -3.80 -2.34
C ALA A 23 21.46 -3.31 -2.31
N LYS A 24 22.27 -3.53 -3.35
CA LYS A 24 23.64 -3.01 -3.41
C LYS A 24 23.68 -1.49 -3.37
N VAL A 25 22.73 -0.82 -4.04
CA VAL A 25 22.64 0.64 -4.07
C VAL A 25 22.09 1.18 -2.76
N PHE A 26 20.99 0.61 -2.26
CA PHE A 26 20.32 1.13 -1.07
C PHE A 26 20.98 0.76 0.26
N SER A 27 21.88 -0.23 0.26
CA SER A 27 22.71 -0.54 1.43
C SER A 27 24.01 0.25 1.48
N ASP A 28 24.36 0.98 0.40
CA ASP A 28 25.61 1.73 0.31
C ASP A 28 25.53 3.08 1.07
N PRO A 29 26.35 3.29 2.11
CA PRO A 29 26.30 4.52 2.90
C PRO A 29 26.65 5.79 2.11
N GLU A 30 27.46 5.69 1.06
CA GLU A 30 27.80 6.84 0.21
C GLU A 30 26.58 7.25 -0.64
N SER A 31 25.95 6.29 -1.31
CA SER A 31 24.72 6.51 -2.08
C SER A 31 23.57 7.03 -1.21
N MET A 32 23.51 6.59 0.04
CA MET A 32 22.44 6.90 0.99
C MET A 32 22.71 8.09 1.92
N GLN A 33 23.80 8.83 1.73
CA GLN A 33 24.23 9.90 2.63
C GLN A 33 23.21 11.04 2.84
N TYR A 34 22.23 11.18 1.94
CA TYR A 34 21.17 12.20 2.00
C TYR A 34 19.81 11.64 2.50
N TYR A 35 19.76 10.36 2.81
CA TYR A 35 18.57 9.66 3.32
C TYR A 35 18.75 9.37 4.82
N ASP A 36 17.67 8.96 5.48
CA ASP A 36 17.65 8.73 6.93
C ASP A 36 18.67 7.64 7.35
N HIS A 37 18.71 6.50 6.65
CA HIS A 37 19.70 5.45 6.84
C HIS A 37 19.86 4.56 5.59
N PRO A 38 21.00 3.85 5.43
CA PRO A 38 21.14 2.79 4.45
C PRO A 38 20.24 1.60 4.79
N PHE A 39 19.51 1.09 3.80
CA PHE A 39 18.58 -0.02 3.99
C PHE A 39 19.31 -1.35 4.12
N SER A 40 18.79 -2.22 4.98
CA SER A 40 19.12 -3.64 5.00
C SER A 40 18.54 -4.35 3.78
N LYS A 41 19.09 -5.52 3.45
CA LYS A 41 18.55 -6.36 2.38
C LYS A 41 17.09 -6.74 2.62
N GLU A 42 16.71 -7.02 3.88
CA GLU A 42 15.33 -7.35 4.25
C GLU A 42 14.38 -6.18 4.01
N GLU A 43 14.79 -4.95 4.34
CA GLU A 43 13.96 -3.76 4.07
C GLU A 43 13.76 -3.52 2.56
N VAL A 44 14.79 -3.76 1.74
CA VAL A 44 14.67 -3.67 0.27
C VAL A 44 13.77 -4.76 -0.29
N GLU A 45 13.84 -5.98 0.25
CA GLU A 45 12.96 -7.08 -0.13
C GLU A 45 11.49 -6.78 0.20
N ASN A 46 11.23 -6.32 1.42
CA ASN A 46 9.88 -5.94 1.85
C ASN A 46 9.34 -4.77 1.02
N TRP A 47 10.16 -3.78 0.66
CA TRP A 47 9.73 -2.66 -0.17
C TRP A 47 9.28 -3.08 -1.57
N ILE A 48 9.97 -4.04 -2.19
CA ILE A 48 9.59 -4.58 -3.49
C ILE A 48 8.33 -5.46 -3.37
N ASP A 49 8.18 -6.22 -2.29
CA ASP A 49 7.04 -7.11 -2.09
C ASP A 49 5.75 -6.34 -1.73
N ASP A 50 5.86 -5.26 -0.95
CA ASP A 50 4.73 -4.39 -0.57
C ASP A 50 4.16 -3.63 -1.78
N GLU A 51 5.01 -3.21 -2.74
CA GLU A 51 4.53 -2.67 -4.03
C GLU A 51 3.86 -3.72 -4.93
N ASN A 52 4.13 -5.02 -4.72
CA ASN A 52 3.51 -6.13 -5.45
C ASN A 52 2.28 -6.73 -4.74
N SER A 53 1.93 -6.24 -3.55
CA SER A 53 0.66 -6.58 -2.91
C SER A 53 -0.48 -5.86 -3.62
N ASP A 54 -0.81 -6.34 -4.81
CA ASP A 54 -1.93 -5.87 -5.59
C ASP A 54 -3.18 -5.90 -4.72
N MET A 55 -3.75 -4.73 -4.47
CA MET A 55 -5.03 -4.61 -3.79
C MET A 55 -6.09 -5.29 -4.64
N LEU A 56 -6.43 -6.53 -4.28
CA LEU A 56 -7.31 -7.37 -5.09
C LEU A 56 -8.71 -6.78 -5.21
N GLN A 57 -9.21 -6.16 -4.14
CA GLN A 57 -10.52 -5.52 -4.06
C GLN A 57 -10.51 -4.36 -3.06
N PHE A 58 -11.35 -3.35 -3.31
CA PHE A 58 -11.42 -2.14 -2.49
C PHE A 58 -12.82 -1.51 -2.51
N ASP A 59 -13.39 -1.25 -1.32
CA ASP A 59 -14.59 -0.44 -1.13
C ASP A 59 -14.38 0.47 0.09
N ASN A 60 -14.35 1.78 -0.15
CA ASN A 60 -14.23 2.81 0.89
C ASN A 60 -15.53 3.62 1.09
N MET A 61 -16.65 3.10 0.61
CA MET A 61 -17.96 3.74 0.64
C MET A 61 -18.02 5.09 -0.10
N PHE A 62 -17.16 5.35 -1.10
CA PHE A 62 -17.08 6.66 -1.77
C PHE A 62 -18.42 7.17 -2.32
N ASP A 63 -19.19 6.29 -2.95
CA ASP A 63 -20.52 6.57 -3.51
C ASP A 63 -21.63 6.70 -2.44
N ARG A 64 -21.35 6.24 -1.23
CA ARG A 64 -22.29 6.17 -0.09
C ARG A 64 -21.66 6.66 1.22
N ALA A 65 -20.87 7.73 1.12
CA ALA A 65 -20.12 8.26 2.24
C ALA A 65 -21.07 8.68 3.39
N ILE A 66 -20.66 8.40 4.62
CA ILE A 66 -21.37 8.85 5.81
C ILE A 66 -21.09 10.35 5.96
N THR A 67 -22.13 11.18 5.88
CA THR A 67 -21.98 12.64 5.91
C THR A 67 -22.69 13.26 7.12
N GLY A 68 -22.17 14.41 7.57
CA GLY A 68 -22.71 15.15 8.70
C GLY A 68 -22.53 14.46 10.06
N THR A 69 -23.29 14.94 11.05
CA THR A 69 -23.30 14.39 12.41
C THR A 69 -24.47 13.43 12.56
N ASN A 70 -24.19 12.19 12.90
CA ASN A 70 -25.19 11.13 13.07
C ASN A 70 -25.10 10.54 14.48
N ASN A 71 -26.20 9.98 14.97
CA ASN A 71 -26.18 9.11 16.15
C ASN A 71 -25.54 7.76 15.79
N TRP A 72 -25.24 6.94 16.81
CA TRP A 72 -24.81 5.55 16.62
C TRP A 72 -25.72 4.81 15.64
N ASN A 73 -25.10 4.17 14.65
CA ASN A 73 -25.79 3.43 13.61
C ASN A 73 -24.91 2.28 13.14
N HIS A 74 -25.52 1.28 12.50
CA HIS A 74 -24.81 0.13 11.95
C HIS A 74 -24.55 0.34 10.45
N TYR A 75 -23.29 0.20 10.04
CA TYR A 75 -22.88 0.29 8.65
C TYR A 75 -22.17 -1.00 8.25
N GLY A 76 -22.48 -1.48 7.06
CA GLY A 76 -21.88 -2.66 6.47
C GLY A 76 -21.22 -2.35 5.14
N VAL A 77 -20.20 -3.14 4.82
CA VAL A 77 -19.55 -3.19 3.51
C VAL A 77 -19.67 -4.63 3.03
N VAL A 78 -20.13 -4.81 1.79
CA VAL A 78 -20.16 -6.12 1.14
C VAL A 78 -19.11 -6.05 0.04
N LEU A 79 -18.04 -6.82 0.21
CA LEU A 79 -16.94 -6.90 -0.73
C LEU A 79 -16.72 -8.36 -1.07
N ASP A 80 -16.66 -8.68 -2.37
CA ASP A 80 -16.33 -10.02 -2.82
C ASP A 80 -14.86 -10.29 -2.49
N VAL A 81 -14.58 -11.36 -1.72
CA VAL A 81 -13.22 -11.74 -1.37
C VAL A 81 -12.76 -12.83 -2.34
N GLY A 82 -11.81 -12.49 -3.21
CA GLY A 82 -11.23 -13.44 -4.16
C GLY A 82 -10.44 -14.54 -3.48
N GLU A 83 -10.34 -15.72 -4.09
CA GLU A 83 -9.63 -16.88 -3.52
C GLU A 83 -8.14 -16.63 -3.25
N ALA A 84 -7.53 -15.64 -3.93
CA ALA A 84 -6.14 -15.24 -3.74
C ALA A 84 -5.93 -14.22 -2.59
N ALA A 85 -6.99 -13.83 -1.87
CA ALA A 85 -6.87 -12.83 -0.81
C ALA A 85 -6.21 -13.43 0.44
N ASP A 86 -5.04 -12.91 0.78
CA ASP A 86 -4.28 -13.33 1.96
C ASP A 86 -4.62 -12.51 3.23
N SER A 87 -5.10 -11.28 3.08
CA SER A 87 -5.47 -10.43 4.21
C SER A 87 -6.64 -9.48 3.90
N ILE A 88 -7.42 -9.13 4.92
CA ILE A 88 -8.51 -8.15 4.84
C ILE A 88 -8.22 -7.03 5.84
N HIS A 89 -8.11 -5.80 5.33
CA HIS A 89 -7.92 -4.59 6.11
C HIS A 89 -9.20 -3.76 6.07
N PHE A 90 -9.73 -3.41 7.24
CA PHE A 90 -10.96 -2.63 7.35
C PHE A 90 -10.86 -1.63 8.49
N GLY A 91 -11.64 -0.56 8.41
CA GLY A 91 -11.61 0.52 9.38
C GLY A 91 -12.51 1.67 8.97
N VAL A 92 -12.29 2.83 9.58
CA VAL A 92 -13.05 4.05 9.27
C VAL A 92 -12.09 5.17 8.89
N LEU A 93 -12.39 5.83 7.78
CA LEU A 93 -11.66 6.98 7.28
C LEU A 93 -12.44 8.27 7.58
N LEU A 94 -11.85 9.18 8.36
CA LEU A 94 -12.41 10.52 8.59
C LEU A 94 -11.77 11.52 7.62
N ILE A 95 -12.58 12.14 6.77
CA ILE A 95 -12.14 13.18 5.85
C ILE A 95 -12.54 14.56 6.39
N GLY A 96 -11.55 15.43 6.62
CA GLY A 96 -11.76 16.78 7.17
C GLY A 96 -11.60 16.85 8.69
N GLN A 97 -12.16 17.89 9.31
CA GLN A 97 -12.10 18.09 10.76
C GLN A 97 -13.32 17.45 11.43
N GLY A 98 -13.12 16.74 12.54
CA GLY A 98 -14.21 16.12 13.29
C GLY A 98 -13.74 15.06 14.25
N LYS A 99 -14.69 14.24 14.72
CA LYS A 99 -14.44 13.05 15.53
C LYS A 99 -15.36 11.94 15.03
N VAL A 100 -14.84 10.72 14.99
CA VAL A 100 -15.61 9.51 14.72
C VAL A 100 -15.33 8.51 15.83
N TRP A 101 -16.38 7.81 16.26
CA TRP A 101 -16.29 6.70 17.21
C TRP A 101 -16.81 5.47 16.50
N VAL A 102 -16.14 4.34 16.73
CA VAL A 102 -16.48 3.06 16.13
C VAL A 102 -16.33 2.00 17.21
N ASP A 103 -17.26 1.06 17.22
CA ASP A 103 -17.26 -0.08 18.13
C ASP A 103 -17.94 -1.27 17.45
N GLN A 104 -17.82 -2.46 18.03
CA GLN A 104 -18.46 -3.70 17.59
C GLN A 104 -18.10 -4.13 16.16
N PHE A 105 -16.82 -3.98 15.79
CA PHE A 105 -16.30 -4.55 14.54
C PHE A 105 -16.58 -6.05 14.47
N SER A 106 -17.12 -6.48 13.32
CA SER A 106 -17.37 -7.88 12.99
C SER A 106 -17.11 -8.09 11.50
N ILE A 107 -16.71 -9.32 11.17
CA ILE A 107 -16.46 -9.82 9.81
C ILE A 107 -17.26 -11.11 9.66
#